data_AF-A0A0F9E7C7-F1
#
_entry.id   AF-A0A0F9E7C7-F1
#
_cell.length_a   1.000
_cell.length_b   1.000
_cell.length_c   1.000
_cell.angle_alpha   90.00
_cell.angle_beta   90.00
_cell.angle_gamma   90.00
#
_symmetry.space_group_name_H-M   'P 1'
#
loop_
_entity.id
_entity.type
_entity.pdbx_description
1 polymer ?
#
loop_
_entity_poly.entity_id
_entity_poly.type
_entity_poly.pdbx_seq_one_letter_code
_entity_poly.pdbx_strand_id
1 'polypeptide(L)'
;MATLDGNDLGNVQTESQNKDSSLFNQPLPGSDSSTSILLDLFGVTRTINLDGIKSGTAAALNTFITAIEALIGGGQSGVTFVSSLSTFANKTVFVSSFNWDYVKGDPNKISYSLSLTEGAAVA
;
A
#
# COMPACT_ATOMS: atom_id res chain seq x y z
N MET A 1 4.06 -12.34 -10.14
CA MET A 1 2.70 -12.17 -9.56
C MET A 1 2.85 -11.32 -8.31
N ALA A 2 1.89 -10.45 -7.99
CA ALA A 2 2.01 -9.56 -6.84
C ALA A 2 1.70 -10.34 -5.56
N THR A 3 2.50 -10.13 -4.53
CA THR A 3 2.33 -10.83 -3.25
C THR A 3 2.50 -9.89 -2.08
N LEU A 4 1.75 -10.14 -1.01
CA LEU A 4 1.93 -9.51 0.28
C LEU A 4 2.16 -10.59 1.35
N ASP A 5 3.36 -10.61 1.92
CA ASP A 5 3.79 -11.67 2.83
C ASP A 5 3.65 -13.10 2.25
N GLY A 6 3.88 -13.22 0.95
CA GLY A 6 3.65 -14.48 0.21
C GLY A 6 2.20 -14.77 -0.16
N ASN A 7 1.22 -13.99 0.34
CA ASN A 7 -0.18 -14.10 -0.11
C ASN A 7 -0.33 -13.52 -1.51
N ASP A 8 -0.80 -14.34 -2.45
CA ASP A 8 -1.08 -13.90 -3.82
C ASP A 8 -2.22 -12.89 -3.85
N LEU A 9 -1.95 -11.70 -4.36
CA LEU A 9 -2.91 -10.61 -4.49
C LEU A 9 -3.84 -10.77 -5.71
N GLY A 10 -3.64 -11.81 -6.52
CA GLY A 10 -4.44 -12.02 -7.73
C GLY A 10 -4.05 -11.04 -8.84
N ASN A 11 -5.05 -10.57 -9.60
CA ASN A 11 -4.80 -9.68 -10.73
C ASN A 11 -4.85 -8.21 -10.27
N VAL A 12 -3.68 -7.65 -9.93
CA VAL A 12 -3.53 -6.22 -9.61
C VAL A 12 -3.76 -5.39 -10.88
N GLN A 13 -4.75 -4.51 -10.85
CA GLN A 13 -5.11 -3.64 -11.97
C GLN A 13 -4.32 -2.33 -11.93
N THR A 14 -4.17 -1.76 -10.74
CA THR A 14 -3.52 -0.48 -10.52
C THR A 14 -2.52 -0.60 -9.38
N GLU A 15 -1.41 0.10 -9.53
CA GLU A 15 -0.45 0.32 -8.45
C GLU A 15 0.03 1.76 -8.52
N SER A 16 -0.28 2.52 -7.48
CA SER A 16 0.15 3.91 -7.33
C SER A 16 1.06 4.02 -6.12
N GLN A 17 2.29 4.48 -6.35
CA GLN A 17 3.26 4.70 -5.28
C GLN A 17 3.58 6.19 -5.16
N ASN A 18 3.30 6.78 -4.00
CA ASN A 18 3.69 8.14 -3.67
C ASN A 18 4.76 8.12 -2.59
N LYS A 19 5.95 8.66 -2.87
CA LYS A 19 7.01 8.87 -1.88
C LYS A 19 7.20 10.36 -1.67
N ASP A 20 6.89 10.83 -0.46
CA ASP A 20 6.79 12.24 -0.11
C ASP A 20 7.76 12.56 1.04
N SER A 21 8.57 13.60 0.86
CA SER A 21 9.56 14.03 1.86
C SER A 21 9.02 15.03 2.87
N SER A 22 7.74 15.40 2.76
CA SER A 22 6.99 16.25 3.70
C SER A 22 7.76 17.48 4.16
N LEU A 23 8.50 18.09 3.22
CA LEU A 23 9.37 19.23 3.52
C LEU A 23 8.51 20.44 3.83
N PHE A 24 8.79 21.08 4.96
CA PHE A 24 8.22 22.37 5.27
C PHE A 24 8.93 23.44 4.43
N ASN A 25 8.19 24.06 3.52
CA ASN A 25 8.69 25.12 2.65
C ASN A 25 8.26 26.49 3.17
N GLN A 26 9.23 27.30 3.58
CA GLN A 26 9.01 28.69 3.99
C GLN A 26 9.54 29.65 2.92
N PRO A 27 8.65 30.27 2.10
CA PRO A 27 9.06 31.33 1.20
C PRO A 27 9.48 32.57 1.99
N LEU A 28 10.58 33.20 1.56
CA LEU A 28 11.05 34.46 2.14
C LEU A 28 10.32 35.65 1.48
N PRO A 29 9.84 36.63 2.27
CA PRO A 29 9.22 37.82 1.71
C PRO A 29 10.11 38.53 0.71
N GLY A 30 9.56 38.88 -0.45
CA GLY A 30 10.27 39.60 -1.51
C GLY A 30 11.28 38.77 -2.32
N SER A 31 11.33 37.45 -2.12
CA SER A 31 12.22 36.56 -2.88
C SER A 31 11.43 35.51 -3.67
N ASP A 32 12.03 34.98 -4.74
CA ASP A 32 11.42 33.94 -5.57
C ASP A 32 11.46 32.56 -4.87
N SER A 33 10.56 31.66 -5.27
CA SER A 33 10.44 30.27 -4.84
C SER A 33 11.75 29.48 -4.82
N SER A 34 12.69 29.83 -5.70
CA SER A 34 14.04 29.24 -5.80
C SER A 34 14.95 29.56 -4.60
N THR A 35 14.55 30.47 -3.71
CA THR A 35 15.33 30.91 -2.53
C THR A 35 14.63 30.57 -1.21
N SER A 36 13.56 29.78 -1.26
CA SER A 36 12.80 29.38 -0.08
C SER A 36 13.62 28.47 0.85
N ILE A 37 13.36 28.58 2.16
CA ILE A 37 13.97 27.72 3.17
C ILE A 37 13.17 26.42 3.23
N LEU A 38 13.86 25.29 3.05
CA LEU A 38 13.28 23.96 3.19
C LEU A 38 13.75 23.32 4.49
N LEU A 39 12.81 22.87 5.31
CA LEU A 39 13.09 22.13 6.54
C LEU A 39 12.51 20.71 6.44
N ASP A 40 13.35 19.71 6.72
CA ASP A 40 12.92 18.32 6.86
C ASP A 40 12.65 18.03 8.34
N LEU A 41 11.37 17.96 8.70
CA LEU A 41 10.94 17.76 10.09
C LEU A 41 10.37 16.36 10.35
N PHE A 42 9.90 15.68 9.31
CA PHE A 42 9.11 14.45 9.45
C PHE A 42 9.66 13.28 8.62
N GLY A 43 10.79 13.49 7.93
CA GLY A 43 11.40 12.49 7.08
C GLY A 43 10.55 12.16 5.86
N VAL A 44 10.91 11.05 5.20
CA VAL A 44 10.29 10.65 3.94
C VAL A 44 9.34 9.48 4.18
N THR A 45 8.10 9.63 3.75
CA THR A 45 7.07 8.58 3.81
C THR A 45 6.79 8.03 2.42
N ARG A 46 6.39 6.76 2.34
CA ARG A 46 5.84 6.20 1.10
C ARG A 46 4.52 5.52 1.39
N THR A 47 3.52 5.86 0.57
CA THR A 47 2.23 5.19 0.52
C THR A 47 2.09 4.49 -0.82
N ILE A 48 1.62 3.24 -0.79
CA ILE A 48 1.36 2.41 -1.96
C ILE A 48 -0.11 2.05 -1.93
N ASN A 49 -0.84 2.38 -3.00
CA ASN A 49 -2.25 2.05 -3.17
C ASN A 49 -2.39 1.07 -4.33
N LEU A 50 -3.12 -0.01 -4.10
CA LEU A 50 -3.37 -1.07 -5.08
C LEU A 50 -4.87 -1.26 -5.24
N ASP A 51 -5.33 -1.42 -6.48
CA ASP A 51 -6.65 -1.99 -6.77
C ASP A 51 -6.47 -3.29 -7.55
N GLY A 52 -7.25 -4.31 -7.20
CA GLY A 52 -7.11 -5.62 -7.81
C GLY A 52 -8.39 -6.45 -7.82
N ILE A 53 -8.35 -7.52 -8.60
CA ILE A 53 -9.41 -8.53 -8.67
C ILE A 53 -8.82 -9.87 -8.24
N LYS A 54 -9.40 -10.46 -7.19
CA LYS A 54 -9.09 -11.82 -6.76
C LYS A 54 -10.21 -12.74 -7.23
N SER A 55 -9.84 -13.79 -7.97
CA SER A 55 -10.76 -14.83 -8.43
C SER A 55 -10.44 -16.15 -7.72
N GLY A 56 -11.46 -16.95 -7.42
CA GLY A 56 -11.30 -18.24 -6.76
C GLY A 56 -12.62 -18.82 -6.26
N THR A 57 -12.57 -19.97 -5.61
CA THR A 57 -13.74 -20.50 -4.90
C THR A 57 -14.08 -19.61 -3.70
N ALA A 58 -15.33 -19.63 -3.23
CA ALA A 58 -15.72 -18.89 -2.03
C ALA A 58 -14.81 -19.17 -0.82
N ALA A 59 -14.37 -20.41 -0.64
CA ALA A 59 -13.43 -20.79 0.43
C ALA A 59 -12.04 -20.14 0.24
N ALA A 60 -11.53 -20.10 -1.00
CA ALA A 60 -10.25 -19.46 -1.31
C ALA A 60 -10.32 -17.94 -1.13
N LEU A 61 -11.42 -17.31 -1.53
CA LEU A 61 -11.64 -15.88 -1.34
C LEU A 61 -11.73 -15.52 0.14
N ASN A 62 -12.46 -16.30 0.94
CA ASN A 62 -12.53 -16.08 2.39
C ASN A 62 -11.17 -16.23 3.07
N THR A 63 -10.36 -17.21 2.62
CA THR A 63 -8.99 -17.39 3.11
C THR A 63 -8.13 -16.18 2.78
N PHE A 64 -8.22 -15.66 1.55
CA PHE A 64 -7.52 -14.44 1.15
C PHE A 64 -7.92 -13.23 2.00
N ILE A 65 -9.22 -12.98 2.16
CA ILE A 65 -9.74 -11.87 2.96
C ILE A 65 -9.23 -11.97 4.40
N THR A 66 -9.38 -13.14 5.03
CA THR A 66 -8.93 -13.39 6.41
C THR A 66 -7.42 -13.18 6.56
N ALA A 67 -6.63 -13.60 5.56
CA ALA A 67 -5.18 -13.41 5.59
C ALA A 67 -4.79 -11.93 5.55
N ILE A 68 -5.41 -11.12 4.69
CA ILE A 68 -5.13 -9.68 4.62
C ILE A 68 -5.63 -8.95 5.88
N GLU A 69 -6.82 -9.27 6.38
CA GLU A 69 -7.36 -8.68 7.62
C GLU A 69 -6.52 -9.04 8.84
N ALA A 70 -5.94 -10.24 8.90
CA ALA A 70 -5.02 -10.64 9.97
C ALA A 70 -3.74 -9.79 10.02
N LEU A 71 -3.32 -9.19 8.89
CA LEU A 71 -2.21 -8.24 8.85
C LEU A 71 -2.59 -6.90 9.48
N ILE A 72 -3.87 -6.55 9.54
CA ILE A 72 -4.40 -5.29 10.09
C ILE A 72 -4.72 -5.44 11.59
N GLY A 73 -3.72 -5.78 12.39
CA GLY A 73 -3.82 -5.88 13.85
C GLY A 73 -3.33 -4.64 14.60
N GLY A 74 -3.63 -4.53 15.90
CA GLY A 74 -3.10 -3.45 16.76
C GLY A 74 -1.58 -3.51 17.04
N GLY A 75 -0.92 -4.60 16.61
CA GLY A 75 0.53 -4.81 16.72
C GLY A 75 1.11 -5.38 15.44
N GLN A 76 0.84 -4.71 14.31
CA GLN A 76 1.31 -5.18 13.00
C GLN A 76 2.84 -5.34 12.98
N SER A 77 3.30 -6.38 12.29
CA SER A 77 4.70 -6.51 11.88
C SER A 77 4.83 -6.11 10.41
N GLY A 78 5.96 -5.51 10.05
CA GLY A 78 6.21 -5.13 8.66
C GLY A 78 6.28 -6.38 7.77
N VAL A 79 5.49 -6.40 6.71
CA VAL A 79 5.43 -7.52 5.75
C VAL A 79 6.08 -7.14 4.43
N THR A 80 6.52 -8.14 3.66
CA THR A 80 7.14 -7.90 2.35
C THR A 80 6.07 -7.78 1.26
N PHE A 81 6.03 -6.62 0.61
CA PHE A 81 5.29 -6.41 -0.64
C PHE A 81 6.20 -6.63 -1.85
N VAL A 82 5.69 -7.38 -2.82
CA VAL A 82 6.30 -7.64 -4.13
C VAL A 82 5.31 -7.25 -5.22
N SER A 83 5.70 -6.33 -6.10
CA SER A 83 4.85 -5.87 -7.20
C SER A 83 4.83 -6.87 -8.37
N SER A 84 3.70 -6.96 -9.08
CA SER A 84 3.63 -7.57 -10.41
C SER A 84 3.74 -6.58 -11.56
N LEU A 85 3.53 -5.29 -11.30
CA LEU A 85 3.46 -4.25 -12.32
C LEU A 85 4.78 -3.47 -12.45
N SER A 86 5.69 -3.64 -11.51
CA SER A 86 6.99 -2.97 -11.47
C SER A 86 8.12 -3.92 -11.11
N THR A 87 9.32 -3.67 -11.65
CA THR A 87 10.57 -4.35 -11.25
C THR A 87 11.24 -3.66 -10.07
N PHE A 88 10.57 -2.72 -9.43
CA PHE A 88 11.10 -1.99 -8.28
C PHE A 88 11.31 -2.95 -7.10
N ALA A 89 12.33 -2.66 -6.29
CA ALA A 89 12.72 -3.53 -5.19
C ALA A 89 11.58 -3.72 -4.17
N ASN A 90 11.51 -4.94 -3.62
CA ASN A 90 10.56 -5.32 -2.58
C ASN A 90 10.58 -4.35 -1.41
N LYS A 91 9.42 -4.16 -0.79
CA LYS A 91 9.23 -3.18 0.29
C LYS A 91 8.71 -3.84 1.55
N THR A 92 9.30 -3.47 2.69
CA THR A 92 8.68 -3.71 3.98
C THR A 92 7.58 -2.67 4.19
N VAL A 93 6.36 -3.14 4.34
CA VAL A 93 5.16 -2.31 4.43
C VAL A 93 4.26 -2.76 5.58
N PHE A 94 3.39 -1.85 5.99
CA PHE A 94 2.31 -2.06 6.93
C PHE A 94 0.99 -1.84 6.20
N VAL A 95 -0.05 -2.57 6.59
CA VAL A 95 -1.36 -2.46 5.93
C VAL A 95 -2.16 -1.37 6.63
N SER A 96 -2.42 -0.29 5.89
CA SER A 96 -3.13 0.89 6.38
C SER A 96 -4.64 0.73 6.24
N SER A 97 -5.10 0.15 5.14
CA SER A 97 -6.52 -0.17 4.93
C SER A 97 -6.71 -1.25 3.88
N PHE A 98 -7.78 -2.02 4.02
CA PHE A 98 -8.22 -3.01 3.05
C PHE A 98 -9.75 -2.92 2.91
N ASN A 99 -10.22 -2.70 1.68
CA ASN A 99 -11.63 -2.71 1.33
C ASN A 99 -11.85 -3.74 0.23
N TRP A 100 -12.95 -4.48 0.29
CA TRP A 100 -13.28 -5.47 -0.73
C TRP A 100 -14.80 -5.61 -0.91
N ASP A 101 -15.20 -5.92 -2.13
CA ASP A 101 -16.58 -6.13 -2.52
C ASP A 101 -16.65 -7.32 -3.50
N TYR A 102 -17.70 -8.13 -3.39
CA TYR A 102 -17.97 -9.12 -4.44
C TYR A 102 -18.30 -8.44 -5.75
N VAL A 103 -17.74 -8.97 -6.85
CA VAL A 103 -18.08 -8.49 -8.17
C VAL A 103 -19.54 -8.86 -8.45
N LYS A 104 -20.34 -7.89 -8.87
CA LYS A 104 -21.78 -8.07 -9.07
C LYS A 104 -22.07 -9.26 -9.99
N GLY A 105 -22.80 -10.24 -9.45
CA GLY A 105 -23.22 -11.44 -10.20
C GLY A 105 -22.16 -12.53 -10.31
N ASP A 106 -20.99 -12.39 -9.69
CA ASP A 106 -19.94 -13.41 -9.68
C ASP A 106 -19.43 -13.66 -8.24
N PRO A 107 -19.96 -14.69 -7.54
CA PRO A 107 -19.53 -15.01 -6.17
C PRO A 107 -18.11 -15.58 -6.10
N ASN A 108 -17.48 -15.86 -7.25
CA ASN A 108 -16.12 -16.38 -7.33
C ASN A 108 -15.10 -15.26 -7.61
N LYS A 109 -15.50 -13.99 -7.48
CA LYS A 109 -14.61 -12.83 -7.63
C LYS A 109 -14.91 -11.73 -6.62
N ILE A 110 -13.84 -11.14 -6.10
CA ILE A 110 -13.90 -9.87 -5.37
C ILE A 110 -13.04 -8.83 -6.07
N SER A 111 -13.50 -7.58 -6.05
CA SER A 111 -12.67 -6.40 -6.27
C SER A 111 -12.22 -5.87 -4.93
N TYR A 112 -10.95 -5.46 -4.82
CA TYR A 112 -10.42 -4.90 -3.58
C TYR A 112 -9.55 -3.68 -3.84
N SER A 113 -9.43 -2.85 -2.80
CA SER A 113 -8.49 -1.74 -2.69
C SER A 113 -7.66 -1.93 -1.42
N LEU A 114 -6.33 -1.80 -1.55
CA LEU A 114 -5.37 -2.01 -0.47
C LEU A 114 -4.43 -0.80 -0.38
N SER A 115 -4.32 -0.21 0.81
CA SER A 115 -3.37 0.86 1.10
C SER A 115 -2.28 0.37 2.04
N LEU A 116 -1.04 0.63 1.67
CA LEU A 116 0.16 0.17 2.35
C LEU A 116 1.07 1.37 2.67
N THR A 117 1.75 1.32 3.80
CA THR A 117 2.74 2.33 4.19
C THR A 117 4.11 1.67 4.36
N GLU A 118 5.13 2.17 3.66
CA GLU A 118 6.53 1.73 3.83
C GLU A 118 7.03 2.14 5.21
N GLY A 119 7.67 1.23 5.93
CA GLY A 119 8.20 1.53 7.25
C GLY A 119 8.98 0.37 7.87
N ALA A 120 9.42 0.59 9.11
CA ALA A 120 10.00 -0.44 9.96
C ALA A 120 9.33 -0.38 11.34
N ALA A 121 9.11 -1.53 11.96
CA ALA A 121 8.62 -1.57 13.34
C ALA A 121 9.70 -1.01 14.27
N VAL A 122 9.32 -0.14 15.19
CA VAL A 122 10.23 0.33 16.24
C VAL A 122 10.27 -0.78 17.30
N ALA A 123 11.48 -1.33 17.51
CA ALA A 123 11.74 -2.33 18.54
C ALA A 123 11.67 -1.74 19.95
#